data_AF-A0A7X6CML0-F1
#
_entry.id   AF-A0A7X6CML0-F1
#
_cell.length_a   1.000
_cell.length_b   1.000
_cell.length_c   1.000
_cell.angle_alpha   90.00
_cell.angle_beta   90.00
_cell.angle_gamma   90.00
#
_symmetry.space_group_name_H-M   'P 1'
#
loop_
_entity.id
_entity.type
_entity.pdbx_description
1 polymer ?
#
loop_
_entity_poly.entity_id
_entity_poly.type
_entity_poly.pdbx_seq_one_letter_code
_entity_poly.pdbx_strand_id
1 'polypeptide(L)'
;MRTKRQSLEESLPREQIAPILRQQTLAALAEKRQSLEESLRREQVSPVLWQQTQAAIAKKRNSLLQRKQHINSLVETLQQRFETRRVLYEEERAISQDLLLQARQEFVDSQVQLADIETQLKELDVQQTNSDREYLQNLTKIDELTNRRQQLKIETTNTERDYLQNVNRLNEIKNNLQELKVQKSNTERDYLQNLNKIDEIKTKIEDIKTQAVKLAQQDLEKSIAQTNQIQEVKRKIAQLQHQLAIESKVTSQYDGRVLEVSAVAGQMLNIGTRIGTVEAKANREKMVSLVYLADRDGKQIKPGMTVQVTPSVVKRERYGGIVGKITQVSPFPVTNQDMSAIIGNENLANSIVKNVAGGGAPVQVF
;
A
#
# COMPACT_ATOMS: atom_id res chain seq x y z
N MET A 1 8.06 -16.38 -0.49
CA MET A 1 9.27 -15.62 -0.08
C MET A 1 10.02 -16.31 1.07
N ARG A 2 9.40 -16.57 2.24
CA ARG A 2 10.08 -17.23 3.38
C ARG A 2 10.65 -18.62 3.06
N THR A 3 9.87 -19.49 2.42
CA THR A 3 10.27 -20.85 2.04
C THR A 3 11.45 -20.88 1.07
N LYS A 4 11.43 -20.02 0.04
CA LYS A 4 12.51 -19.88 -0.95
C LYS A 4 13.82 -19.33 -0.35
N ARG A 5 13.73 -18.46 0.67
CA ARG A 5 14.92 -17.94 1.38
C ARG A 5 15.54 -19.00 2.28
N GLN A 6 14.73 -19.73 3.04
CA GLN A 6 15.20 -20.82 3.90
C GLN A 6 15.91 -21.91 3.10
N SER A 7 15.39 -22.31 1.94
CA SER A 7 16.03 -23.33 1.10
C SER A 7 17.39 -22.87 0.54
N LEU A 8 17.54 -21.57 0.22
CA LEU A 8 18.83 -21.00 -0.22
C LEU A 8 19.82 -20.87 0.94
N GLU A 9 19.36 -20.50 2.13
CA GLU A 9 20.18 -20.44 3.35
C GLU A 9 20.65 -21.83 3.82
N GLU A 10 19.85 -22.88 3.62
CA GLU A 10 20.24 -24.27 3.92
C GLU A 10 21.20 -24.88 2.88
N SER A 11 21.20 -24.38 1.64
CA SER A 11 22.07 -24.87 0.57
C SER A 11 23.49 -24.27 0.65
N LEU A 12 23.63 -23.06 1.19
CA LEU A 12 24.90 -22.34 1.31
C LEU A 12 25.99 -23.10 2.08
N PRO A 13 25.72 -23.68 3.27
CA PRO A 13 26.73 -24.41 4.05
C PRO A 13 27.17 -25.70 3.35
N ARG A 14 26.26 -26.37 2.63
CA ARG A 14 26.57 -27.59 1.87
C ARG A 14 27.58 -27.31 0.76
N GLU A 15 27.40 -26.20 0.06
CA GLU A 15 28.30 -25.79 -1.02
C GLU A 15 29.62 -25.20 -0.49
N GLN A 16 29.66 -24.67 0.73
CA GLN A 16 30.88 -24.17 1.38
C GLN A 16 31.90 -25.25 1.77
N ILE A 17 31.51 -26.53 1.84
CA ILE A 17 32.42 -27.66 2.16
C ILE A 17 33.22 -28.09 0.91
N ALA A 18 32.77 -27.71 -0.29
CA ALA A 18 33.39 -28.04 -1.57
C ALA A 18 34.89 -27.75 -1.69
N PRO A 19 35.46 -26.61 -1.24
CA PRO A 19 36.90 -26.36 -1.30
C PRO A 19 37.72 -27.37 -0.48
N ILE A 20 37.24 -27.77 0.70
CA ILE A 20 37.93 -28.74 1.56
C ILE A 20 37.93 -30.11 0.89
N LEU A 21 36.77 -30.54 0.39
CA LEU A 21 36.63 -31.80 -0.34
C LEU A 21 37.51 -31.83 -1.59
N ARG A 22 37.54 -30.73 -2.38
CA ARG A 22 38.43 -30.58 -3.53
C ARG A 22 39.90 -30.72 -3.14
N GLN A 23 40.32 -30.06 -2.06
CA GLN A 23 41.71 -30.14 -1.63
C GLN A 23 42.10 -31.58 -1.24
N GLN A 24 41.24 -32.28 -0.50
CA GLN A 24 41.46 -33.66 -0.11
C GLN A 24 41.48 -34.60 -1.33
N THR A 25 40.57 -34.43 -2.28
CA THR A 25 40.51 -35.27 -3.49
C THR A 25 41.71 -35.03 -4.39
N LEU A 26 42.11 -33.77 -4.61
CA LEU A 26 43.29 -33.43 -5.40
C LEU A 26 44.58 -33.95 -4.75
N ALA A 27 44.71 -33.90 -3.43
CA ALA A 27 45.86 -34.47 -2.72
C ALA A 27 45.94 -36.00 -2.92
N ALA A 28 44.83 -36.71 -2.73
CA ALA A 28 44.79 -38.16 -2.96
C ALA A 28 45.06 -38.54 -4.43
N LEU A 29 44.59 -37.74 -5.38
CA LEU A 29 44.88 -37.93 -6.81
C LEU A 29 46.35 -37.65 -7.13
N ALA A 30 46.97 -36.67 -6.48
CA ALA A 30 48.39 -36.37 -6.63
C ALA A 30 49.27 -37.52 -6.11
N GLU A 31 48.96 -38.08 -4.94
CA GLU A 31 49.66 -39.25 -4.39
C GLU A 31 49.53 -40.47 -5.33
N LYS A 32 48.31 -40.74 -5.81
CA LYS A 32 48.07 -41.80 -6.80
C LYS A 32 48.90 -41.57 -8.07
N ARG A 33 48.94 -40.34 -8.57
CA ARG A 33 49.72 -39.99 -9.76
C ARG A 33 51.22 -40.19 -9.53
N GLN A 34 51.76 -39.79 -8.38
CA GLN A 34 53.17 -39.98 -8.05
C GLN A 34 53.54 -41.47 -8.04
N SER A 35 52.78 -42.30 -7.32
CA SER A 35 53.04 -43.74 -7.25
C SER A 35 52.96 -44.42 -8.64
N LEU A 36 52.08 -43.92 -9.51
CA LEU A 36 51.94 -44.38 -10.89
C LEU A 36 53.14 -43.95 -11.76
N GLU A 37 53.60 -42.70 -11.62
CA GLU A 37 54.78 -42.18 -12.34
C GLU A 37 56.05 -42.96 -11.94
N GLU A 38 56.21 -43.29 -10.65
CA GLU A 38 57.29 -44.15 -10.17
C GLU A 38 57.21 -45.57 -10.77
N SER A 39 56.01 -46.14 -10.85
CA SER A 39 55.80 -47.46 -11.46
C SER A 39 56.10 -47.45 -12.96
N LEU A 40 55.68 -46.40 -13.67
CA LEU A 40 55.98 -46.22 -15.09
C LEU A 40 57.49 -46.09 -15.32
N ARG A 41 58.19 -45.31 -14.48
CA ARG A 41 59.65 -45.14 -14.57
C ARG A 41 60.39 -46.45 -14.36
N ARG A 42 59.94 -47.31 -13.44
CA ARG A 42 60.52 -48.65 -13.24
C ARG A 42 60.35 -49.53 -14.48
N GLU A 43 59.16 -49.55 -15.05
CA GLU A 43 58.86 -50.42 -16.20
C GLU A 43 59.49 -49.93 -17.52
N GLN A 44 59.72 -48.62 -17.67
CA GLN A 44 60.37 -48.02 -18.84
C GLN A 44 61.81 -48.49 -19.10
N VAL A 45 62.46 -49.14 -18.13
CA VAL A 45 63.80 -49.72 -18.29
C VAL A 45 63.75 -51.05 -19.05
N SER A 46 62.59 -51.71 -19.12
CA SER A 46 62.38 -53.02 -19.75
C SER A 46 62.87 -53.12 -21.22
N PRO A 47 62.61 -52.15 -22.12
CA PRO A 47 63.08 -52.22 -23.51
C PRO A 47 64.60 -52.26 -23.64
N VAL A 48 65.31 -51.51 -22.79
CA VAL A 48 66.78 -51.44 -22.79
C VAL A 48 67.36 -52.77 -22.33
N LEU A 49 66.80 -53.35 -21.25
CA LEU A 49 67.22 -54.66 -20.75
C LEU A 49 66.96 -55.77 -21.77
N TRP A 50 65.79 -55.77 -22.41
CA TRP A 50 65.47 -56.71 -23.48
C TRP A 50 66.48 -56.61 -24.64
N GLN A 51 66.80 -55.40 -25.10
CA GLN A 51 67.76 -55.19 -26.18
C GLN A 51 69.16 -55.75 -25.82
N GLN A 52 69.61 -55.56 -24.59
CA GLN A 52 70.88 -56.10 -24.10
C GLN A 52 70.86 -57.64 -24.06
N THR A 53 69.76 -58.24 -23.59
CA THR A 53 69.56 -59.69 -23.56
C THR A 53 69.58 -60.30 -24.96
N GLN A 54 68.87 -59.69 -25.92
CA GLN A 54 68.87 -60.14 -27.32
C GLN A 54 70.27 -60.06 -27.94
N ALA A 55 71.02 -58.98 -27.66
CA ALA A 55 72.40 -58.86 -28.13
C ALA A 55 73.32 -59.95 -27.55
N ALA A 56 73.15 -60.31 -26.28
CA ALA A 56 73.91 -61.39 -25.64
C ALA A 56 73.55 -62.77 -26.22
N ILE A 57 72.27 -63.05 -26.43
CA ILE A 57 71.79 -64.29 -27.07
C ILE A 57 72.33 -64.39 -28.50
N ALA A 58 72.25 -63.31 -29.28
CA ALA A 58 72.75 -63.28 -30.64
C ALA A 58 74.26 -63.58 -30.73
N LYS A 59 75.06 -63.02 -29.82
CA LYS A 59 76.50 -63.31 -29.71
C LYS A 59 76.76 -64.80 -29.40
N LYS A 60 76.04 -65.37 -28.43
CA LYS A 60 76.16 -66.80 -28.08
C LYS A 60 75.75 -67.71 -29.24
N ARG A 61 74.63 -67.41 -29.90
CA ARG A 61 74.13 -68.16 -31.06
C ARG A 61 75.16 -68.17 -32.18
N ASN A 62 75.77 -67.02 -32.50
CA ASN A 62 76.81 -66.95 -33.52
C ASN A 62 78.01 -67.85 -33.19
N SER A 63 78.51 -67.80 -31.94
CA SER A 63 79.61 -68.67 -31.50
C SER A 63 79.27 -70.16 -31.61
N LEU A 64 78.05 -70.58 -31.23
CA LEU A 64 77.61 -71.96 -31.37
C LEU A 64 77.43 -72.39 -32.83
N LEU A 65 76.95 -71.50 -33.71
CA LEU A 65 76.83 -71.78 -35.14
C LEU A 65 78.20 -71.99 -35.79
N GLN A 66 79.20 -71.18 -35.42
CA GLN A 66 80.58 -71.38 -35.88
C GLN A 66 81.13 -72.72 -35.39
N ARG A 67 80.91 -73.07 -34.10
CA ARG A 67 81.32 -74.36 -33.56
C ARG A 67 80.60 -75.52 -34.26
N LYS A 68 79.31 -75.38 -34.55
CA LYS A 68 78.51 -76.36 -35.30
C LYS A 68 79.11 -76.59 -36.68
N GLN A 69 79.46 -75.53 -37.42
CA GLN A 69 80.10 -75.64 -38.73
C GLN A 69 81.42 -76.40 -38.66
N HIS A 70 82.28 -76.09 -37.69
CA HIS A 70 83.54 -76.80 -37.49
C HIS A 70 83.33 -78.28 -37.15
N ILE A 71 82.46 -78.61 -36.19
CA ILE A 71 82.18 -80.00 -35.81
C ILE A 71 81.51 -80.77 -36.96
N ASN A 72 80.63 -80.13 -37.74
CA ASN A 72 80.01 -80.78 -38.89
C ASN A 72 81.06 -81.22 -39.94
N SER A 73 82.03 -80.35 -40.24
CA SER A 73 83.14 -80.71 -41.14
C SER A 73 84.01 -81.85 -40.58
N LEU A 74 84.19 -81.90 -39.26
CA LEU A 74 84.91 -82.98 -38.58
C LEU A 74 84.14 -84.30 -38.62
N VAL A 75 82.82 -84.27 -38.38
CA VAL A 75 81.93 -85.43 -38.47
C VAL A 75 81.99 -86.03 -39.88
N GLU A 76 81.92 -85.21 -40.93
CA GLU A 76 82.04 -85.65 -42.33
C GLU A 76 83.40 -86.34 -42.59
N THR A 77 84.49 -85.76 -42.08
CA THR A 77 85.85 -86.33 -42.23
C THR A 77 85.99 -87.66 -41.47
N LEU A 78 85.48 -87.72 -40.23
CA LEU A 78 85.52 -88.93 -39.40
C LEU A 78 84.60 -90.02 -39.94
N GLN A 79 83.47 -89.65 -40.56
CA GLN A 79 82.59 -90.58 -41.26
C GLN A 79 83.34 -91.26 -42.41
N GLN A 80 84.00 -90.48 -43.27
CA GLN A 80 84.82 -91.03 -44.35
C GLN A 80 85.91 -91.96 -43.80
N ARG A 81 86.62 -91.54 -42.75
CA ARG A 81 87.68 -92.35 -42.12
C ARG A 81 87.15 -93.66 -41.52
N PHE A 82 85.99 -93.63 -40.86
CA PHE A 82 85.34 -94.82 -40.31
C PHE A 82 84.92 -95.78 -41.42
N GLU A 83 84.27 -95.26 -42.47
CA GLU A 83 83.84 -96.04 -43.62
C GLU A 83 85.01 -96.70 -44.36
N THR A 84 86.10 -95.96 -44.62
CA THR A 84 87.32 -96.53 -45.21
C THR A 84 87.90 -97.63 -44.32
N ARG A 85 87.99 -97.41 -43.01
CA ARG A 85 88.50 -98.45 -42.08
C ARG A 85 87.57 -99.66 -41.98
N ARG A 86 86.25 -99.47 -42.09
CA ARG A 86 85.28 -100.56 -42.12
C ARG A 86 85.54 -101.48 -43.31
N VAL A 87 85.69 -100.90 -44.51
CA VAL A 87 86.02 -101.63 -45.74
C VAL A 87 87.36 -102.37 -45.62
N LEU A 88 88.43 -101.71 -45.14
CA LEU A 88 89.76 -102.33 -44.97
C LEU A 88 89.77 -103.50 -43.96
N TYR A 89 88.88 -103.49 -42.97
CA TYR A 89 88.76 -104.58 -41.99
C TYR A 89 87.90 -105.74 -42.53
N GLU A 90 86.72 -105.43 -43.09
CA GLU A 90 85.73 -106.42 -43.50
C GLU A 90 86.08 -107.12 -44.82
N GLU A 91 86.61 -106.38 -45.80
CA GLU A 91 86.93 -106.90 -47.14
C GLU A 91 88.39 -107.33 -47.28
N GLU A 92 89.33 -106.52 -46.78
CA GLU A 92 90.78 -106.73 -47.02
C GLU A 92 91.52 -107.37 -45.84
N ARG A 93 90.90 -107.43 -44.64
CA ARG A 93 91.52 -107.88 -43.36
C ARG A 93 92.87 -107.21 -43.05
N ALA A 94 93.07 -105.98 -43.52
CA ALA A 94 94.35 -105.27 -43.49
C ALA A 94 94.62 -104.48 -42.19
N ILE A 95 93.60 -104.32 -41.33
CA ILE A 95 93.68 -103.57 -40.07
C ILE A 95 93.14 -104.38 -38.88
N SER A 96 93.43 -103.95 -37.65
CA SER A 96 92.89 -104.56 -36.43
C SER A 96 91.45 -104.10 -36.12
N GLN A 97 90.69 -104.96 -35.44
CA GLN A 97 89.35 -104.61 -34.95
C GLN A 97 89.36 -103.40 -34.01
N ASP A 98 90.44 -103.25 -33.22
CA ASP A 98 90.65 -102.12 -32.31
C ASP A 98 90.73 -100.78 -33.06
N LEU A 99 91.42 -100.76 -34.22
CA LEU A 99 91.55 -99.54 -35.03
C LEU A 99 90.23 -99.10 -35.69
N LEU A 100 89.36 -100.08 -36.00
CA LEU A 100 87.99 -99.84 -36.45
C LEU A 100 87.11 -99.33 -35.31
N LEU A 101 87.22 -99.93 -34.12
CA LEU A 101 86.47 -99.52 -32.94
C LEU A 101 86.83 -98.08 -32.52
N GLN A 102 88.12 -97.73 -32.55
CA GLN A 102 88.58 -96.36 -32.27
C GLN A 102 87.99 -95.35 -33.27
N ALA A 103 87.99 -95.66 -34.58
CA ALA A 103 87.42 -94.77 -35.58
C ALA A 103 85.89 -94.62 -35.42
N ARG A 104 85.20 -95.69 -35.04
CA ARG A 104 83.77 -95.66 -34.70
C ARG A 104 83.51 -94.77 -33.49
N GLN A 105 84.32 -94.91 -32.44
CA GLN A 105 84.19 -94.12 -31.23
C GLN A 105 84.40 -92.63 -31.53
N GLU A 106 85.48 -92.27 -32.24
CA GLU A 106 85.74 -90.88 -32.65
C GLU A 106 84.57 -90.29 -33.47
N PHE A 107 84.00 -91.06 -34.40
CA PHE A 107 82.83 -90.64 -35.18
C PHE A 107 81.58 -90.46 -34.32
N VAL A 108 81.24 -91.42 -33.46
CA VAL A 108 80.08 -91.34 -32.56
C VAL A 108 80.23 -90.17 -31.60
N ASP A 109 81.42 -89.97 -31.02
CA ASP A 109 81.70 -88.86 -30.10
C ASP A 109 81.50 -87.50 -30.79
N SER A 110 81.92 -87.37 -32.06
CA SER A 110 81.69 -86.15 -32.84
C SER A 110 80.21 -85.89 -33.16
N GLN A 111 79.40 -86.93 -33.40
CA GLN A 111 77.95 -86.81 -33.55
C GLN A 111 77.27 -86.39 -32.24
N VAL A 112 77.71 -86.93 -31.11
CA VAL A 112 77.21 -86.53 -29.79
C VAL A 112 77.52 -85.06 -29.53
N GLN A 113 78.72 -84.58 -29.86
CA GLN A 113 79.07 -83.16 -29.76
C GLN A 113 78.21 -82.28 -30.67
N LEU A 114 77.90 -82.74 -31.89
CA LEU A 114 77.02 -82.02 -32.80
C LEU A 114 75.60 -81.90 -32.24
N ALA A 115 75.05 -83.00 -31.72
CA ALA A 115 73.73 -83.04 -31.10
C ALA A 115 73.64 -82.17 -29.83
N ASP A 116 74.70 -82.11 -29.01
CA ASP A 116 74.79 -81.21 -27.86
C ASP A 116 74.75 -79.73 -28.31
N ILE A 117 75.51 -79.35 -29.34
CA ILE A 117 75.47 -77.99 -29.89
C ILE A 117 74.08 -77.65 -30.44
N GLU A 118 73.41 -78.58 -31.12
CA GLU A 118 72.03 -78.37 -31.60
C GLU A 118 71.03 -78.20 -30.46
N THR A 119 71.21 -78.95 -29.36
CA THR A 119 70.39 -78.82 -28.15
C THR A 119 70.61 -77.45 -27.51
N GLN A 120 71.85 -76.99 -27.38
CA GLN A 120 72.18 -75.66 -26.85
C GLN A 120 71.62 -74.53 -27.73
N LEU A 121 71.64 -74.68 -29.06
CA LEU A 121 71.01 -73.73 -29.97
C LEU A 121 69.49 -73.67 -29.75
N LYS A 122 68.85 -74.82 -29.58
CA LYS A 122 67.41 -74.90 -29.30
C LYS A 122 67.05 -74.31 -27.93
N GLU A 123 67.90 -74.49 -26.91
CA GLU A 123 67.75 -73.83 -25.62
C GLU A 123 67.84 -72.31 -25.74
N LEU A 124 68.74 -71.77 -26.57
CA LEU A 124 68.80 -70.34 -26.84
C LEU A 124 67.52 -69.82 -27.53
N ASP A 125 66.90 -70.60 -28.42
CA ASP A 125 65.61 -70.23 -29.04
C ASP A 125 64.48 -70.14 -28.00
N VAL A 126 64.45 -71.09 -27.05
CA VAL A 126 63.51 -71.06 -25.92
C VAL A 126 63.78 -69.85 -25.02
N GLN A 127 65.04 -69.55 -24.72
CA GLN A 127 65.42 -68.36 -23.94
C GLN A 127 64.99 -67.06 -24.63
N GLN A 128 65.19 -66.97 -25.94
CA GLN A 128 64.74 -65.82 -26.74
C GLN A 128 63.22 -65.66 -26.67
N THR A 129 62.48 -66.75 -26.88
CA THR A 129 61.00 -66.75 -26.82
C THR A 129 60.47 -66.32 -25.45
N ASN A 130 61.10 -66.79 -24.37
CA ASN A 130 60.74 -66.39 -23.01
C ASN A 130 61.02 -64.90 -22.77
N SER A 131 62.18 -64.41 -23.20
CA SER A 131 62.53 -63.00 -23.10
C SER A 131 61.58 -62.09 -23.89
N ASP A 132 61.19 -62.51 -25.10
CA ASP A 132 60.22 -61.78 -25.93
C ASP A 132 58.83 -61.75 -25.29
N ARG A 133 58.40 -62.88 -24.70
CA ARG A 133 57.13 -62.94 -23.95
C ARG A 133 57.13 -62.00 -22.75
N GLU A 134 58.20 -62.00 -21.95
CA GLU A 134 58.34 -61.08 -20.82
C GLU A 134 58.32 -59.62 -21.27
N TYR A 135 58.99 -59.30 -22.38
CA TYR A 135 58.98 -57.96 -22.96
C TYR A 135 57.57 -57.53 -23.38
N LEU A 136 56.83 -58.39 -24.09
CA LEU A 136 55.44 -58.12 -24.48
C LEU A 136 54.54 -57.90 -23.25
N GLN A 137 54.71 -58.69 -22.18
CA GLN A 137 53.97 -58.48 -20.94
C GLN A 137 54.31 -57.14 -20.26
N ASN A 138 55.57 -56.72 -20.31
CA ASN A 138 55.96 -55.42 -19.76
C ASN A 138 55.44 -54.25 -20.62
N LEU A 139 55.39 -54.41 -21.95
CA LEU A 139 54.75 -53.44 -22.83
C LEU A 139 53.26 -53.27 -22.51
N THR A 140 52.51 -54.37 -22.34
CA THR A 140 51.09 -54.28 -21.97
C THR A 140 50.90 -53.59 -20.61
N LYS A 141 51.77 -53.86 -19.63
CA LYS A 141 51.76 -53.13 -18.35
C LYS A 141 52.03 -51.64 -18.52
N ILE A 142 53.01 -51.26 -19.34
CA ILE A 142 53.31 -49.85 -19.62
C ILE A 142 52.10 -49.15 -20.25
N ASP A 143 51.41 -49.80 -21.18
CA ASP A 143 50.20 -49.25 -21.80
C ASP A 143 49.07 -49.09 -20.79
N GLU A 144 48.83 -50.09 -19.94
CA GLU A 144 47.85 -50.02 -18.84
C GLU A 144 48.16 -48.87 -17.87
N LEU A 145 49.42 -48.72 -17.46
CA LEU A 145 49.88 -47.64 -16.59
C LEU A 145 49.72 -46.27 -17.29
N THR A 146 50.00 -46.19 -18.58
CA THR A 146 49.83 -44.96 -19.37
C THR A 146 48.36 -44.55 -19.48
N ASN A 147 47.48 -45.52 -19.73
CA ASN A 147 46.04 -45.31 -19.76
C ASN A 147 45.52 -44.86 -18.40
N ARG A 148 45.97 -45.50 -17.31
CA ARG A 148 45.61 -45.10 -15.94
C ARG A 148 46.09 -43.69 -15.61
N ARG A 149 47.25 -43.28 -16.11
CA ARG A 149 47.77 -41.91 -15.97
C ARG A 149 46.86 -40.91 -16.66
N GLN A 150 46.40 -41.23 -17.87
CA GLN A 150 45.48 -40.38 -18.62
C GLN A 150 44.12 -40.28 -17.93
N GLN A 151 43.60 -41.38 -17.37
CA GLN A 151 42.37 -41.39 -16.58
C GLN A 151 42.48 -40.50 -15.34
N LEU A 152 43.58 -40.59 -14.58
CA LEU A 152 43.81 -39.71 -13.42
C LEU A 152 43.85 -38.22 -13.83
N LYS A 153 44.42 -37.90 -14.99
CA LYS A 153 44.41 -36.53 -15.53
C LYS A 153 43.00 -36.04 -15.85
N ILE A 154 42.16 -36.90 -16.44
CA ILE A 154 40.74 -36.61 -16.71
C ILE A 154 39.99 -36.41 -15.39
N GLU A 155 40.21 -37.29 -14.41
CA GLU A 155 39.58 -37.21 -13.07
C GLU A 155 39.95 -35.91 -12.34
N THR A 156 41.22 -35.49 -12.43
CA THR A 156 41.70 -34.20 -11.90
C THR A 156 40.98 -33.04 -12.58
N THR A 157 40.83 -33.09 -13.91
CA THR A 157 40.16 -32.05 -14.70
C THR A 157 38.67 -31.98 -14.39
N ASN A 158 38.00 -33.13 -14.20
CA ASN A 158 36.59 -33.19 -13.84
C ASN A 158 36.36 -32.63 -12.43
N THR A 159 37.21 -33.02 -11.47
CA THR A 159 37.16 -32.46 -10.10
C THR A 159 37.27 -30.94 -10.11
N GLU A 160 38.15 -30.38 -10.95
CA GLU A 160 38.28 -28.94 -11.11
C GLU A 160 37.05 -28.30 -11.75
N ARG A 161 36.50 -28.91 -12.80
CA ARG A 161 35.28 -28.44 -13.47
C ARG A 161 34.10 -28.41 -12.51
N ASP A 162 33.91 -29.48 -11.74
CA ASP A 162 32.81 -29.61 -10.77
C ASP A 162 32.92 -28.55 -9.67
N TYR A 163 34.16 -28.26 -9.23
CA TYR A 163 34.41 -27.16 -8.30
C TYR A 163 34.03 -25.79 -8.89
N LEU A 164 34.44 -25.50 -10.12
CA LEU A 164 34.08 -24.23 -10.78
C LEU A 164 32.56 -24.08 -10.95
N GLN A 165 31.86 -25.17 -11.31
CA GLN A 165 30.40 -25.18 -11.36
C GLN A 165 29.77 -24.88 -9.99
N ASN A 166 30.32 -25.47 -8.93
CA ASN A 166 29.86 -25.21 -7.56
C ASN A 166 30.09 -23.75 -7.13
N VAL A 167 31.24 -23.17 -7.46
CA VAL A 167 31.53 -21.73 -7.21
C VAL A 167 30.54 -20.83 -7.96
N ASN A 168 30.20 -21.15 -9.20
CA ASN A 168 29.20 -20.39 -9.96
C ASN A 168 27.82 -20.49 -9.31
N ARG A 169 27.41 -21.69 -8.88
CA ARG A 169 26.16 -21.91 -8.16
C ARG A 169 26.09 -21.14 -6.83
N LEU A 170 27.18 -21.12 -6.06
CA LEU A 170 27.31 -20.30 -4.86
C LEU A 170 27.10 -18.82 -5.15
N ASN A 171 27.70 -18.31 -6.23
CA ASN A 171 27.54 -16.92 -6.64
C ASN A 171 26.09 -16.61 -7.06
N GLU A 172 25.43 -17.52 -7.78
CA GLU A 172 24.01 -17.40 -8.12
C GLU A 172 23.12 -17.38 -6.88
N ILE A 173 23.35 -18.28 -5.92
CA ILE A 173 22.61 -18.30 -4.65
C ILE A 173 22.80 -16.99 -3.90
N LYS A 174 24.04 -16.47 -3.84
CA LYS A 174 24.36 -15.19 -3.18
C LYS A 174 23.65 -14.00 -3.85
N ASN A 175 23.66 -13.95 -5.18
CA ASN A 175 22.97 -12.93 -5.95
C ASN A 175 21.45 -12.99 -5.73
N ASN A 176 20.87 -14.20 -5.78
CA ASN A 176 19.44 -14.41 -5.51
C ASN A 176 19.06 -13.97 -4.09
N LEU A 177 19.89 -14.25 -3.07
CA LEU A 177 19.68 -13.79 -1.70
C LEU A 177 19.72 -12.27 -1.58
N GLN A 178 20.65 -11.62 -2.29
CA GLN A 178 20.76 -10.16 -2.33
C GLN A 178 19.55 -9.53 -3.01
N GLU A 179 19.10 -10.08 -4.14
CA GLU A 179 17.89 -9.62 -4.82
C GLU A 179 16.67 -9.76 -3.91
N LEU A 180 16.54 -10.89 -3.21
CA LEU A 180 15.41 -11.13 -2.29
C LEU A 180 15.43 -10.16 -1.09
N LYS A 181 16.62 -9.72 -0.65
CA LYS A 181 16.78 -8.67 0.37
C LYS A 181 16.32 -7.31 -0.17
N VAL A 182 16.71 -6.95 -1.39
CA VAL A 182 16.28 -5.70 -2.05
C VAL A 182 14.75 -5.70 -2.26
N GLN A 183 14.20 -6.79 -2.80
CA GLN A 183 12.75 -6.94 -2.97
C GLN A 183 12.00 -6.77 -1.66
N LYS A 184 12.46 -7.40 -0.57
CA LYS A 184 11.84 -7.23 0.76
C LYS A 184 11.88 -5.76 1.20
N SER A 185 13.00 -5.07 1.03
CA SER A 185 13.13 -3.65 1.38
C SER A 185 12.21 -2.76 0.55
N ASN A 186 12.05 -3.04 -0.74
CA ASN A 186 11.13 -2.31 -1.62
C ASN A 186 9.68 -2.54 -1.20
N THR A 187 9.28 -3.79 -0.93
CA THR A 187 7.93 -4.11 -0.43
C THR A 187 7.63 -3.41 0.91
N GLU A 188 8.61 -3.35 1.81
CA GLU A 188 8.48 -2.64 3.09
C GLU A 188 8.31 -1.13 2.88
N ARG A 189 9.11 -0.53 1.99
CA ARG A 189 8.95 0.87 1.59
C ARG A 189 7.58 1.13 0.97
N ASP A 190 7.12 0.30 0.04
CA ASP A 190 5.82 0.45 -0.62
C ASP A 190 4.67 0.31 0.40
N TYR A 191 4.80 -0.60 1.37
CA TYR A 191 3.86 -0.74 2.47
C TYR A 191 3.78 0.54 3.33
N LEU A 192 4.92 1.11 3.72
CA LEU A 192 4.96 2.39 4.46
C LEU A 192 4.36 3.55 3.65
N GLN A 193 4.64 3.61 2.35
CA GLN A 193 4.03 4.61 1.47
C GLN A 193 2.51 4.46 1.38
N ASN A 194 2.01 3.22 1.34
CA ASN A 194 0.57 2.96 1.35
C ASN A 194 -0.08 3.32 2.68
N LEU A 195 0.60 3.11 3.82
CA LEU A 195 0.12 3.60 5.12
C LEU A 195 -0.01 5.13 5.13
N ASN A 196 1.01 5.85 4.65
CA ASN A 196 0.93 7.31 4.56
C ASN A 196 -0.24 7.77 3.66
N LYS A 197 -0.47 7.11 2.51
CA LYS A 197 -1.63 7.39 1.65
C LYS A 197 -2.96 7.15 2.37
N ILE A 198 -3.06 6.10 3.19
CA ILE A 198 -4.26 5.82 3.99
C ILE A 198 -4.50 6.96 4.98
N ASP A 199 -3.46 7.45 5.64
CA ASP A 199 -3.57 8.59 6.58
C ASP A 199 -3.95 9.90 5.88
N GLU A 200 -3.40 10.16 4.69
CA GLU A 200 -3.81 11.29 3.84
C GLU A 200 -5.29 11.19 3.44
N ILE A 201 -5.75 10.01 3.01
CA ILE A 201 -7.16 9.77 2.66
C ILE A 201 -8.05 9.95 3.88
N LYS A 202 -7.64 9.46 5.05
CA LYS A 202 -8.38 9.62 6.30
C LYS A 202 -8.52 11.10 6.67
N THR A 203 -7.46 11.88 6.51
CA THR A 203 -7.48 13.34 6.74
C THR A 203 -8.43 14.04 5.77
N LYS A 204 -8.41 13.66 4.47
CA LYS A 204 -9.35 14.18 3.47
C LYS A 204 -10.81 13.85 3.81
N ILE A 205 -11.08 12.66 4.34
CA ILE A 205 -12.42 12.28 4.79
C ILE A 205 -12.90 13.18 5.93
N GLU A 206 -12.05 13.46 6.92
CA GLU A 206 -12.38 14.36 8.03
C GLU A 206 -12.58 15.81 7.58
N ASP A 207 -11.78 16.29 6.63
CA ASP A 207 -11.96 17.63 6.05
C ASP A 207 -13.30 17.72 5.29
N ILE A 208 -13.63 16.73 4.45
CA ILE A 208 -14.93 16.66 3.74
C ILE A 208 -16.10 16.63 4.74
N LYS A 209 -16.01 15.86 5.84
CA LYS A 209 -17.03 15.87 6.89
C LYS A 209 -17.20 17.27 7.50
N THR A 210 -16.10 17.95 7.79
CA THR A 210 -16.12 19.31 8.34
C THR A 210 -16.72 20.30 7.35
N GLN A 211 -16.40 20.18 6.06
CA GLN A 211 -17.00 20.99 4.99
C GLN A 211 -18.51 20.74 4.88
N ALA A 212 -18.97 19.49 4.97
CA ALA A 212 -20.39 19.14 4.95
C ALA A 212 -21.15 19.77 6.12
N VAL A 213 -20.58 19.76 7.34
CA VAL A 213 -21.16 20.41 8.52
C VAL A 213 -21.23 21.94 8.32
N LYS A 214 -20.17 22.57 7.82
CA LYS A 214 -20.16 24.01 7.52
C LYS A 214 -21.20 24.38 6.47
N LEU A 215 -21.34 23.58 5.41
CA LEU A 215 -22.34 23.80 4.36
C LEU A 215 -23.77 23.69 4.93
N ALA A 216 -24.04 22.65 5.73
CA ALA A 216 -25.33 22.48 6.39
C ALA A 216 -25.66 23.66 7.32
N GLN A 217 -24.67 24.18 8.05
CA GLN A 217 -24.84 25.37 8.87
C GLN A 217 -25.16 26.61 8.02
N GLN A 218 -24.40 26.85 6.94
CA GLN A 218 -24.64 27.97 6.03
C GLN A 218 -26.02 27.91 5.38
N ASP A 219 -26.48 26.73 4.97
CA ASP A 219 -27.81 26.55 4.38
C ASP A 219 -28.92 26.79 5.41
N LEU A 220 -28.72 26.35 6.65
CA LEU A 220 -29.65 26.64 7.75
C LEU A 220 -29.71 28.15 8.04
N GLU A 221 -28.56 28.82 8.14
CA GLU A 221 -28.47 30.27 8.36
C GLU A 221 -29.16 31.04 7.22
N LYS A 222 -28.93 30.67 5.96
CA LYS A 222 -29.63 31.25 4.80
C LYS A 222 -31.14 31.03 4.88
N SER A 223 -31.59 29.82 5.22
CA SER A 223 -33.01 29.50 5.36
C SER A 223 -33.68 30.32 6.47
N ILE A 224 -33.02 30.47 7.62
CA ILE A 224 -33.50 31.32 8.73
C ILE A 224 -33.53 32.79 8.30
N ALA A 225 -32.49 33.29 7.66
CA ALA A 225 -32.41 34.67 7.19
C ALA A 225 -33.54 34.97 6.19
N GLN A 226 -33.77 34.09 5.20
CA GLN A 226 -34.88 34.20 4.26
C GLN A 226 -36.23 34.15 4.96
N THR A 227 -36.40 33.25 5.93
CA THR A 227 -37.64 33.16 6.72
C THR A 227 -37.91 34.46 7.48
N ASN A 228 -36.90 35.05 8.12
CA ASN A 228 -37.02 36.31 8.82
C ASN A 228 -37.37 37.47 7.87
N GLN A 229 -36.72 37.54 6.70
CA GLN A 229 -37.05 38.53 5.66
C GLN A 229 -38.51 38.39 5.19
N ILE A 230 -38.97 37.17 4.94
CA ILE A 230 -40.37 36.90 4.55
C ILE A 230 -41.32 37.36 5.67
N GLN A 231 -41.00 37.07 6.94
CA GLN A 231 -41.83 37.52 8.06
C GLN A 231 -41.86 39.04 8.18
N GLU A 232 -40.73 39.72 8.01
CA GLU A 232 -40.65 41.17 8.05
C GLU A 232 -41.48 41.82 6.93
N VAL A 233 -41.33 41.33 5.70
CA VAL A 233 -42.13 41.77 4.55
C VAL A 233 -43.62 41.50 4.81
N LYS A 234 -43.99 40.34 5.35
CA LYS A 234 -45.38 40.03 5.72
C LYS A 234 -45.93 41.02 6.76
N ARG A 235 -45.17 41.34 7.81
CA ARG A 235 -45.57 42.35 8.81
C ARG A 235 -45.78 43.72 8.16
N LYS A 236 -44.87 44.12 7.26
CA LYS A 236 -44.96 45.39 6.53
C LYS A 236 -46.20 45.44 5.62
N ILE A 237 -46.50 44.34 4.93
CA ILE A 237 -47.73 44.21 4.13
C ILE A 237 -48.96 44.36 5.04
N ALA A 238 -49.02 43.64 6.17
CA ALA A 238 -50.14 43.73 7.10
C ALA A 238 -50.34 45.16 7.64
N GLN A 239 -49.24 45.85 7.98
CA GLN A 239 -49.27 47.25 8.42
C GLN A 239 -49.80 48.19 7.33
N LEU A 240 -49.29 48.07 6.11
CA LEU A 240 -49.73 48.88 4.96
C LEU A 240 -51.20 48.61 4.60
N GLN A 241 -51.64 47.35 4.68
CA GLN A 241 -53.04 46.97 4.46
C GLN A 241 -53.97 47.59 5.52
N HIS A 242 -53.57 47.58 6.79
CA HIS A 242 -54.33 48.20 7.87
C HIS A 242 -54.39 49.73 7.71
N GLN A 243 -53.27 50.36 7.35
CA GLN A 243 -53.21 51.79 7.07
C GLN A 243 -54.13 52.17 5.90
N LEU A 244 -54.06 51.41 4.80
CA LEU A 244 -54.94 51.61 3.64
C LEU A 244 -56.41 51.44 4.02
N ALA A 245 -56.76 50.47 4.86
CA ALA A 245 -58.14 50.24 5.29
C ALA A 245 -58.71 51.42 6.09
N ILE A 246 -57.91 52.04 6.97
CA ILE A 246 -58.29 53.23 7.73
C ILE A 246 -58.37 54.47 6.83
N GLU A 247 -57.39 54.67 5.94
CA GLU A 247 -57.26 55.89 5.14
C GLU A 247 -58.23 55.94 3.95
N SER A 248 -58.56 54.79 3.35
CA SER A 248 -59.42 54.73 2.16
C SER A 248 -60.91 54.77 2.45
N LYS A 249 -61.33 54.38 3.66
CA LYS A 249 -62.75 54.25 4.01
C LYS A 249 -63.04 54.80 5.40
N VAL A 250 -63.63 55.99 5.43
CA VAL A 250 -64.10 56.60 6.67
C VAL A 250 -65.47 56.04 7.03
N THR A 251 -65.57 55.31 8.15
CA THR A 251 -66.82 54.77 8.70
C THR A 251 -67.17 55.44 10.03
N SER A 252 -68.46 55.60 10.32
CA SER A 252 -68.92 56.05 11.65
C SER A 252 -68.81 54.90 12.66
N GLN A 253 -68.34 55.19 13.88
CA GLN A 253 -68.36 54.23 15.00
C GLN A 253 -69.72 54.13 15.69
N TYR A 254 -70.64 55.06 15.39
CA TYR A 254 -71.96 55.14 15.99
C TYR A 254 -73.04 55.06 14.93
N ASP A 255 -74.15 54.41 15.27
CA ASP A 255 -75.38 54.46 14.49
C ASP A 255 -76.06 55.82 14.68
N GLY A 256 -76.51 56.42 13.57
CA GLY A 256 -77.01 57.77 13.59
C GLY A 256 -77.52 58.26 12.26
N ARG A 257 -77.93 59.53 12.23
CA ARG A 257 -78.31 60.23 10.99
C ARG A 257 -77.23 61.24 10.64
N VAL A 258 -76.78 61.24 9.38
CA VAL A 258 -75.86 62.26 8.88
C VAL A 258 -76.63 63.58 8.81
N LEU A 259 -76.14 64.59 9.54
CA LEU A 259 -76.72 65.94 9.55
C LEU A 259 -76.14 66.79 8.42
N GLU A 260 -74.83 66.65 8.19
CA GLU A 260 -74.09 67.46 7.22
C GLU A 260 -72.92 66.65 6.65
N VAL A 261 -72.65 66.80 5.36
CA VAL A 261 -71.44 66.34 4.69
C VAL A 261 -70.74 67.55 4.11
N SER A 262 -69.56 67.86 4.62
CA SER A 262 -68.81 69.08 4.27
C SER A 262 -67.74 68.82 3.20
N ALA A 263 -67.59 67.57 2.74
CA ALA A 263 -66.63 67.16 1.70
C ALA A 263 -67.30 66.91 0.34
N VAL A 264 -66.60 67.23 -0.76
CA VAL A 264 -67.11 67.11 -2.14
C VAL A 264 -66.38 65.99 -2.90
N ALA A 265 -67.07 65.32 -3.82
CA ALA A 265 -66.47 64.28 -4.66
C ALA A 265 -65.30 64.84 -5.51
N GLY A 266 -64.16 64.14 -5.50
CA GLY A 266 -62.93 64.55 -6.19
C GLY A 266 -62.02 65.49 -5.38
N GLN A 267 -62.46 65.94 -4.20
CA GLN A 267 -61.64 66.74 -3.30
C GLN A 267 -60.57 65.89 -2.60
N MET A 268 -59.32 66.35 -2.61
CA MET A 268 -58.25 65.76 -1.81
C MET A 268 -58.44 66.12 -0.33
N LEU A 269 -58.53 65.12 0.54
CA LEU A 269 -58.74 65.29 1.97
C LEU A 269 -57.49 64.87 2.74
N ASN A 270 -57.11 65.67 3.74
CA ASN A 270 -56.03 65.34 4.65
C ASN A 270 -56.57 64.62 5.89
N ILE A 271 -55.71 63.84 6.56
CA ILE A 271 -56.04 63.19 7.83
C ILE A 271 -56.42 64.27 8.86
N GLY A 272 -57.51 64.04 9.58
CA GLY A 272 -58.04 64.97 10.60
C GLY A 272 -59.00 66.02 10.05
N THR A 273 -59.16 66.13 8.73
CA THR A 273 -60.18 67.01 8.13
C THR A 273 -61.57 66.49 8.47
N ARG A 274 -62.40 67.35 9.07
CA ARG A 274 -63.80 67.04 9.35
C ARG A 274 -64.58 66.96 8.03
N ILE A 275 -65.13 65.77 7.74
CA ILE A 275 -65.88 65.51 6.50
C ILE A 275 -67.41 65.65 6.66
N GLY A 276 -67.89 65.78 7.90
CA GLY A 276 -69.32 65.91 8.18
C GLY A 276 -69.64 65.81 9.67
N THR A 277 -70.93 65.86 9.98
CA THR A 277 -71.46 65.74 11.33
C THR A 277 -72.55 64.65 11.34
N VAL A 278 -72.49 63.75 12.31
CA VAL A 278 -73.48 62.70 12.50
C VAL A 278 -74.15 62.91 13.85
N GLU A 279 -75.48 62.87 13.87
CA GLU A 279 -76.24 62.77 15.11
C GLU A 279 -76.14 61.33 15.61
N ALA A 280 -75.27 61.12 16.60
CA ALA A 280 -75.18 59.84 17.29
C ALA A 280 -76.46 59.62 18.08
N LYS A 281 -77.10 58.46 17.90
CA LYS A 281 -78.31 58.10 18.63
C LYS A 281 -77.96 57.72 20.08
N ALA A 282 -77.62 58.71 20.90
CA ALA A 282 -77.32 58.51 22.31
C ALA A 282 -78.61 58.36 23.14
N ASN A 283 -78.62 57.35 24.00
CA ASN A 283 -79.75 56.90 24.80
C ASN A 283 -80.30 58.03 25.70
N ARG A 284 -81.63 58.18 25.75
CA ARG A 284 -82.34 59.22 26.52
C ARG A 284 -82.13 59.02 28.03
N GLU A 285 -81.28 59.81 28.67
CA GLU A 285 -81.27 59.92 30.13
C GLU A 285 -81.61 61.34 30.61
N LYS A 286 -82.64 61.38 31.47
CA LYS A 286 -83.12 62.41 32.41
C LYS A 286 -82.74 63.87 32.15
N MET A 287 -83.77 64.69 31.93
CA MET A 287 -83.67 66.15 31.80
C MET A 287 -83.05 66.76 33.07
N VAL A 288 -81.85 67.34 32.95
CA VAL A 288 -81.13 68.06 34.01
C VAL A 288 -81.28 69.56 33.77
N SER A 289 -81.57 70.32 34.82
CA SER A 289 -81.66 71.78 34.74
C SER A 289 -80.36 72.40 35.25
N LEU A 290 -79.71 73.18 34.40
CA LEU A 290 -78.47 73.87 34.74
C LEU A 290 -78.77 75.33 35.09
N VAL A 291 -78.40 75.74 36.30
CA VAL A 291 -78.67 77.09 36.82
C VAL A 291 -77.37 77.75 37.29
N TYR A 292 -77.23 79.04 37.02
CA TYR A 292 -76.10 79.86 37.47
C TYR A 292 -76.59 80.91 38.46
N LEU A 293 -75.92 81.00 39.62
CA LEU A 293 -76.30 81.90 40.72
C LEU A 293 -75.12 82.75 41.17
N ALA A 294 -75.36 83.92 41.77
CA ALA A 294 -74.29 84.79 42.25
C ALA A 294 -73.52 84.12 43.42
N ASP A 295 -72.21 84.35 43.54
CA ASP A 295 -71.35 83.72 44.57
C ASP A 295 -71.89 83.87 46.01
N ARG A 296 -72.52 85.02 46.33
CA ARG A 296 -73.12 85.27 47.65
C ARG A 296 -74.28 84.32 47.98
N ASP A 297 -75.08 83.98 46.98
CA ASP A 297 -76.25 83.10 47.13
C ASP A 297 -75.85 81.63 46.93
N GLY A 298 -74.94 81.36 46.00
CA GLY A 298 -74.43 80.02 45.69
C GLY A 298 -73.80 79.32 46.89
N LYS A 299 -73.08 80.04 47.77
CA LYS A 299 -72.47 79.47 48.99
C LYS A 299 -73.46 78.98 50.04
N GLN A 300 -74.72 79.41 49.97
CA GLN A 300 -75.77 79.00 50.92
C GLN A 300 -76.49 77.72 50.47
N ILE A 301 -76.27 77.30 49.22
CA ILE A 301 -76.95 76.15 48.60
C ILE A 301 -76.12 74.89 48.80
N LYS A 302 -76.77 73.82 49.25
CA LYS A 302 -76.14 72.51 49.44
C LYS A 302 -76.81 71.45 48.57
N PRO A 303 -76.05 70.44 48.09
CA PRO A 303 -76.63 69.28 47.44
C PRO A 303 -77.74 68.65 48.31
N GLY A 304 -78.83 68.28 47.66
CA GLY A 304 -80.00 67.67 48.28
C GLY A 304 -81.10 68.64 48.70
N MET A 305 -80.87 69.96 48.66
CA MET A 305 -81.94 70.94 48.83
C MET A 305 -82.97 70.83 47.70
N THR A 306 -84.24 71.00 48.03
CA THR A 306 -85.33 71.06 47.05
C THR A 306 -85.39 72.45 46.43
N VAL A 307 -85.38 72.49 45.11
CA VAL A 307 -85.51 73.72 44.31
C VAL A 307 -86.81 73.66 43.53
N GLN A 308 -87.45 74.81 43.35
CA GLN A 308 -88.61 74.93 42.48
C GLN A 308 -88.23 75.82 41.30
N VAL A 309 -88.24 75.26 40.09
CA VAL A 309 -87.91 75.97 38.85
C VAL A 309 -89.18 76.25 38.08
N THR A 310 -89.49 77.52 37.86
CA THR A 310 -90.64 77.94 37.03
C THR A 310 -90.11 78.48 35.70
N PRO A 311 -90.46 77.87 34.55
CA PRO A 311 -90.09 78.39 33.25
C PRO A 311 -90.66 79.81 33.03
N SER A 312 -89.89 80.71 32.41
CA SER A 312 -90.30 82.10 32.14
C SER A 312 -91.52 82.24 31.24
N VAL A 313 -91.93 81.16 30.57
CA VAL A 313 -93.06 81.13 29.63
C VAL A 313 -94.41 80.93 30.32
N VAL A 314 -94.44 80.65 31.63
CA VAL A 314 -95.68 80.34 32.38
C VAL A 314 -95.79 81.14 33.69
N LYS A 315 -97.01 81.62 34.02
CA LYS A 315 -97.27 82.38 35.27
C LYS A 315 -97.39 81.45 36.49
N ARG A 316 -96.64 81.76 37.56
CA ARG A 316 -96.50 80.92 38.76
C ARG A 316 -97.84 80.64 39.47
N GLU A 317 -98.80 81.56 39.40
CA GLU A 317 -100.10 81.41 40.10
C GLU A 317 -100.97 80.27 39.55
N ARG A 318 -100.74 79.83 38.29
CA ARG A 318 -101.64 78.87 37.59
C ARG A 318 -101.09 77.45 37.47
N TYR A 319 -99.78 77.28 37.29
CA TYR A 319 -99.17 75.97 36.96
C TYR A 319 -98.14 75.46 37.97
N GLY A 320 -97.89 76.22 39.04
CA GLY A 320 -96.85 75.87 40.02
C GLY A 320 -95.43 75.97 39.43
N GLY A 321 -94.54 75.11 39.90
CA GLY A 321 -93.15 75.04 39.42
C GLY A 321 -92.62 73.62 39.51
N ILE A 322 -91.64 73.31 38.67
CA ILE A 322 -91.01 71.98 38.59
C ILE A 322 -90.16 71.80 39.85
N VAL A 323 -90.53 70.82 40.67
CA VAL A 323 -89.78 70.49 41.89
C VAL A 323 -88.61 69.61 41.49
N GLY A 324 -87.41 70.14 41.67
CA GLY A 324 -86.15 69.44 41.48
C GLY A 324 -85.43 69.24 42.80
N LYS A 325 -84.43 68.37 42.78
CA LYS A 325 -83.48 68.20 43.88
C LYS A 325 -82.11 68.56 43.36
N ILE A 326 -81.41 69.42 44.07
CA ILE A 326 -80.06 69.83 43.68
C ILE A 326 -79.15 68.63 43.78
N THR A 327 -78.62 68.18 42.65
CA THR A 327 -77.75 67.02 42.55
C THR A 327 -76.31 67.41 42.86
N GLN A 328 -75.87 68.56 42.34
CA GLN A 328 -74.50 69.02 42.49
C GLN A 328 -74.43 70.55 42.48
N VAL A 329 -73.58 71.09 43.34
CA VAL A 329 -73.20 72.51 43.37
C VAL A 329 -71.71 72.57 43.12
N SER A 330 -71.27 73.45 42.24
CA SER A 330 -69.84 73.66 42.02
C SER A 330 -69.20 74.24 43.28
N PRO A 331 -68.10 73.65 43.79
CA PRO A 331 -67.41 74.15 44.99
C PRO A 331 -66.72 75.50 44.75
N PHE A 332 -66.53 75.89 43.49
CA PHE A 332 -65.89 77.15 43.10
C PHE A 332 -66.71 77.87 42.02
N PRO A 333 -66.63 79.21 41.94
CA PRO A 333 -67.20 79.96 40.83
C PRO A 333 -66.64 79.50 39.48
N VAL A 334 -67.49 79.41 38.46
CA VAL A 334 -67.11 78.89 37.14
C VAL A 334 -66.70 80.01 36.20
N THR A 335 -65.79 79.68 35.27
CA THR A 335 -65.31 80.63 34.27
C THR A 335 -66.25 80.72 33.06
N ASN A 336 -66.19 81.82 32.30
CA ASN A 336 -66.98 81.96 31.07
C ASN A 336 -66.67 80.88 30.02
N GLN A 337 -65.42 80.39 29.98
CA GLN A 337 -64.99 79.34 29.07
C GLN A 337 -65.66 78.01 29.42
N ASP A 338 -65.72 77.65 30.71
CA ASP A 338 -66.38 76.42 31.16
C ASP A 338 -67.89 76.46 30.88
N MET A 339 -68.53 77.61 31.08
CA MET A 339 -69.95 77.76 30.75
C MET A 339 -70.21 77.60 29.25
N SER A 340 -69.32 78.13 28.41
CA SER A 340 -69.45 78.06 26.95
C SER A 340 -69.23 76.63 26.43
N ALA A 341 -68.33 75.87 27.06
CA ALA A 341 -68.09 74.46 26.75
C ALA A 341 -69.31 73.57 27.07
N ILE A 342 -70.05 73.86 28.15
CA ILE A 342 -71.22 73.06 28.55
C ILE A 342 -72.50 73.50 27.82
N ILE A 343 -72.71 74.81 27.64
CA ILE A 343 -73.89 75.35 26.95
C ILE A 343 -73.79 75.13 25.43
N GLY A 344 -72.56 75.06 24.90
CA GLY A 344 -72.29 74.92 23.46
C GLY A 344 -72.56 76.20 22.64
N ASN A 345 -72.87 77.33 23.31
CA ASN A 345 -73.12 78.62 22.69
C ASN A 345 -72.50 79.75 23.53
N GLU A 346 -71.44 80.36 23.00
CA GLU A 346 -70.65 81.40 23.67
C GLU A 346 -71.47 82.67 23.95
N ASN A 347 -72.43 83.03 23.08
CA ASN A 347 -73.27 84.21 23.26
C ASN A 347 -74.26 84.06 24.43
N LEU A 348 -74.82 82.85 24.60
CA LEU A 348 -75.75 82.56 25.70
C LEU A 348 -75.02 82.52 27.05
N ALA A 349 -73.80 81.99 27.09
CA ALA A 349 -72.96 82.02 28.29
C ALA A 349 -72.69 83.46 28.76
N ASN A 350 -72.32 84.35 27.83
CA ASN A 350 -72.02 85.74 28.15
C ASN A 350 -73.22 86.54 28.68
N SER A 351 -74.44 86.26 28.22
CA SER A 351 -75.65 86.95 28.71
C SER A 351 -76.06 86.52 30.13
N ILE A 352 -75.85 85.24 30.47
CA ILE A 352 -76.10 84.72 31.82
C ILE A 352 -75.13 85.36 32.83
N VAL A 353 -73.84 85.47 32.51
CA VAL A 353 -72.86 86.14 33.38
C VAL A 353 -73.25 87.59 33.63
N LYS A 354 -73.63 88.35 32.60
CA LYS A 354 -74.04 89.76 32.77
C LYS A 354 -75.25 89.94 33.71
N ASN A 355 -76.20 89.00 33.70
CA ASN A 355 -77.43 89.10 34.51
C ASN A 355 -77.26 88.59 35.94
N VAL A 356 -76.36 87.64 36.17
CA VAL A 356 -76.17 86.98 37.47
C VAL A 356 -75.00 87.59 38.25
N ALA A 357 -73.96 88.06 37.56
CA ALA A 357 -72.77 88.64 38.17
C ALA A 357 -72.92 90.16 38.33
N GLY A 358 -73.40 90.62 39.49
CA GLY A 358 -73.21 92.00 39.95
C GLY A 358 -71.75 92.33 40.31
N GLY A 359 -70.79 91.86 39.51
CA GLY A 359 -69.34 92.03 39.70
C GLY A 359 -68.55 90.80 40.21
N GLY A 360 -69.16 89.60 40.35
CA GLY A 360 -68.46 88.38 40.81
C GLY A 360 -68.85 87.12 40.00
N ALA A 361 -67.92 86.17 39.85
CA ALA A 361 -68.14 84.96 39.05
C ALA A 361 -69.29 84.08 39.61
N PRO A 362 -70.17 83.53 38.75
CA PRO A 362 -71.33 82.75 39.19
C PRO A 362 -70.94 81.33 39.63
N VAL A 363 -71.77 80.76 40.50
CA VAL A 363 -71.71 79.35 40.93
C VAL A 363 -72.68 78.53 40.10
N GLN A 364 -72.21 77.37 39.64
CA GLN A 364 -72.97 76.43 38.82
C GLN A 364 -73.73 75.42 39.69
N VAL A 365 -75.01 75.19 39.38
CA VAL A 365 -75.89 74.27 40.12
C VAL A 365 -76.66 73.38 39.15
N PHE A 366 -76.71 72.07 39.47
CA PHE A 366 -77.36 71.01 38.69
C PHE A 366 -78.52 70.35 39.42
#